data_AF-A0A7Y0B6U1-F1
#
_entry.id   AF-A0A7Y0B6U1-F1
#
_cell.length_a   1.000
_cell.length_b   1.000
_cell.length_c   1.000
_cell.angle_alpha   90.00
_cell.angle_beta   90.00
_cell.angle_gamma   90.00
#
_symmetry.space_group_name_H-M   'P 1'
#
loop_
_entity.id
_entity.type
_entity.pdbx_description
1 polymer ?
#
loop_
_entity_poly.entity_id
_entity_poly.type
_entity_poly.pdbx_seq_one_letter_code
_entity_poly.pdbx_strand_id
1 'polypeptide(L)'
;MSQPRRIPRRRAWTALTLPALICALAACSTAPAADGGTDAAGPAREVSPTPTGPPGTLFDDFDYTGADDPSFAANGWEIRTSGGGPGIKGTWSTEGAAFPADPTAEGGKVLRLRSSTDGTAQGTTQVEVQTTSRNFFTGTFAARVHFSDEPTSGRDGDHVVQTFFPISSSGSSENYSELDFEYLPNGGWGSVGPRLDTVSWYKADPPDRVHDTLKQHLEGWHTLMITAMDGKVTYSLDGKKVFTSSGKYVPRDQMDIHFSNWFIDLPFTGGPRTWDMKVDWVYHKADETVSQADVQKAVDGFRSSGTDYVDTVPKP
;
A
#
# COMPACT_ATOMS: atom_id res chain seq x y z
N MET A 1 -25.05 -70.19 -12.57
CA MET A 1 -24.70 -69.51 -13.83
C MET A 1 -23.76 -68.36 -13.50
N SER A 2 -22.63 -68.31 -14.19
CA SER A 2 -21.41 -67.58 -13.85
C SER A 2 -21.51 -66.05 -13.97
N GLN A 3 -20.76 -65.35 -13.11
CA GLN A 3 -20.37 -63.94 -13.29
C GLN A 3 -19.58 -63.72 -14.58
N PRO A 4 -19.53 -62.45 -15.05
CA PRO A 4 -18.26 -61.89 -15.46
C PRO A 4 -17.94 -60.53 -14.82
N ARG A 5 -16.72 -60.44 -14.27
CA ARG A 5 -15.96 -59.22 -13.95
C ARG A 5 -15.56 -58.49 -15.24
N ARG A 6 -15.61 -57.14 -15.28
CA ARG A 6 -14.73 -56.30 -16.11
C ARG A 6 -14.39 -54.93 -15.46
N ILE A 7 -13.17 -54.89 -14.95
CA ILE A 7 -12.08 -53.88 -14.92
C ILE A 7 -12.41 -52.38 -15.15
N PRO A 8 -11.89 -51.46 -14.29
CA PRO A 8 -11.95 -50.01 -14.49
C PRO A 8 -10.82 -49.48 -15.41
N ARG A 9 -11.16 -48.54 -16.31
CA ARG A 9 -10.20 -47.82 -17.16
C ARG A 9 -9.60 -46.62 -16.42
N ARG A 10 -8.27 -46.65 -16.22
CA ARG A 10 -7.46 -45.50 -15.78
C ARG A 10 -7.40 -44.44 -16.89
N ARG A 11 -7.61 -43.17 -16.54
CA ARG A 11 -7.24 -42.02 -17.39
C ARG A 11 -5.78 -41.64 -17.09
N ALA A 12 -4.95 -41.69 -18.12
CA ALA A 12 -3.56 -41.25 -18.09
C ALA A 12 -3.50 -39.72 -18.13
N TRP A 13 -2.62 -39.16 -17.29
CA TRP A 13 -2.24 -37.76 -17.31
C TRP A 13 -1.07 -37.60 -18.28
N THR A 14 -1.21 -36.69 -19.24
CA THR A 14 -0.13 -36.33 -20.16
C THR A 14 0.54 -35.07 -19.61
N ALA A 15 1.74 -35.24 -19.06
CA ALA A 15 2.63 -34.14 -18.70
C ALA A 15 3.32 -33.64 -19.97
N LEU A 16 3.19 -32.34 -20.28
CA LEU A 16 4.04 -31.67 -21.27
C LEU A 16 5.23 -31.05 -20.53
N THR A 17 6.42 -31.55 -20.81
CA THR A 17 7.71 -30.99 -20.41
C THR A 17 8.17 -29.96 -21.44
N LEU A 18 8.45 -28.73 -21.01
CA LEU A 18 9.19 -27.75 -21.82
C LEU A 18 10.72 -28.00 -21.70
N PRO A 19 11.48 -27.80 -22.79
CA PRO A 19 12.91 -28.08 -22.82
C PRO A 19 13.74 -26.98 -22.13
N ALA A 20 14.66 -27.41 -21.26
CA ALA A 20 15.76 -26.60 -20.76
C ALA A 20 16.81 -26.45 -21.86
N LEU A 21 17.17 -25.21 -22.20
CA LEU A 21 18.31 -24.91 -23.06
C LEU A 21 19.56 -24.78 -22.18
N ILE A 22 20.44 -25.76 -22.30
CA ILE A 22 21.78 -25.81 -21.71
C ILE A 22 22.75 -25.25 -22.75
N CYS A 23 23.47 -24.16 -22.44
CA CYS A 23 24.70 -23.81 -23.12
C CYS A 23 25.87 -24.12 -22.18
N ALA A 24 26.82 -24.90 -22.69
CA ALA A 24 28.00 -25.35 -21.98
C ALA A 24 29.28 -24.81 -22.62
N LEU A 25 30.31 -24.67 -21.76
CA LEU A 25 31.76 -24.62 -22.02
C LEU A 25 32.31 -23.30 -22.58
N ALA A 26 33.53 -22.85 -22.29
CA ALA A 26 34.55 -23.06 -21.26
C ALA A 26 35.73 -22.19 -21.72
N ALA A 27 36.42 -21.50 -20.83
CA ALA A 27 37.79 -21.07 -21.08
C ALA A 27 38.56 -20.92 -19.76
N CYS A 28 39.53 -21.81 -19.57
CA CYS A 28 40.60 -21.67 -18.60
C CYS A 28 41.55 -20.54 -19.05
N SER A 29 42.17 -19.81 -18.11
CA SER A 29 43.62 -19.93 -17.81
C SER A 29 44.22 -18.68 -17.17
N THR A 30 44.98 -18.96 -16.11
CA THR A 30 46.27 -18.35 -15.68
C THR A 30 46.32 -16.92 -15.16
N ALA A 31 46.65 -16.83 -13.87
CA ALA A 31 47.34 -15.69 -13.25
C ALA A 31 48.82 -15.65 -13.66
N PRO A 32 49.45 -14.46 -13.58
CA PRO A 32 50.82 -14.34 -13.10
C PRO A 32 50.96 -13.35 -11.94
N ALA A 33 52.06 -13.51 -11.20
CA ALA A 33 52.39 -12.77 -9.98
C ALA A 33 53.08 -11.42 -10.23
N ALA A 34 52.85 -10.52 -9.26
CA ALA A 34 53.70 -9.45 -8.70
C ALA A 34 54.51 -8.51 -9.62
N ASP A 35 54.21 -7.21 -9.54
CA ASP A 35 55.19 -6.19 -9.16
C ASP A 35 54.52 -4.90 -8.66
N GLY A 36 55.22 -4.17 -7.77
CA GLY A 36 54.66 -3.12 -6.92
C GLY A 36 54.40 -1.76 -7.57
N GLY A 37 53.55 -0.96 -6.91
CA GLY A 37 53.32 0.44 -7.26
C GLY A 37 52.21 1.09 -6.44
N THR A 38 52.61 1.91 -5.46
CA THR A 38 51.91 3.07 -4.89
C THR A 38 50.42 2.93 -4.55
N ASP A 39 50.10 2.90 -3.25
CA ASP A 39 48.77 3.13 -2.69
C ASP A 39 48.22 4.50 -3.12
N ALA A 40 47.54 4.53 -4.25
CA ALA A 40 46.61 5.60 -4.59
C ALA A 40 45.34 5.36 -3.77
N ALA A 41 45.11 6.22 -2.78
CA ALA A 41 43.85 6.28 -2.05
C ALA A 41 42.71 6.37 -3.08
N GLY A 42 41.92 5.30 -3.18
CA GLY A 42 40.72 5.29 -4.01
C GLY A 42 39.77 6.40 -3.55
N PRO A 43 38.90 6.91 -4.45
CA PRO A 43 37.96 7.96 -4.10
C PRO A 43 37.16 7.51 -2.87
N ALA A 44 37.19 8.35 -1.82
CA ALA A 44 36.40 8.14 -0.63
C ALA A 44 34.95 7.95 -1.06
N ARG A 45 34.37 6.81 -0.69
CA ARG A 45 32.94 6.53 -0.86
C ARG A 45 32.20 7.67 -0.18
N GLU A 46 31.54 8.53 -0.96
CA GLU A 46 30.64 9.53 -0.42
C GLU A 46 29.66 8.81 0.49
N VAL A 47 29.76 9.09 1.77
CA VAL A 47 28.82 8.61 2.77
C VAL A 47 27.52 9.31 2.41
N SER A 48 26.51 8.53 1.97
CA SER A 48 25.17 9.07 1.75
C SER A 48 24.77 9.89 2.98
N PRO A 49 24.23 11.12 2.79
CA PRO A 49 23.89 11.98 3.92
C PRO A 49 23.01 11.18 4.88
N THR A 50 23.33 11.25 6.18
CA THR A 50 22.49 10.66 7.22
C THR A 50 21.09 11.27 7.09
N PRO A 51 20.02 10.46 7.07
CA PRO A 51 18.68 11.01 6.96
C PRO A 51 18.44 12.05 8.05
N THR A 52 18.03 13.25 7.63
CA THR A 52 17.80 14.39 8.52
C THR A 52 16.37 14.35 9.04
N GLY A 53 16.21 14.30 10.37
CA GLY A 53 14.90 14.36 11.01
C GLY A 53 14.89 13.71 12.40
N PRO A 54 13.76 13.75 13.13
CA PRO A 54 13.61 13.03 14.38
C PRO A 54 13.78 11.52 14.15
N PRO A 55 14.49 10.76 15.00
CA PRO A 55 14.71 9.32 14.80
C PRO A 55 13.41 8.53 14.66
N GLY A 56 13.41 7.47 13.84
CA GLY A 56 12.27 6.57 13.69
C GLY A 56 11.04 7.21 13.05
N THR A 57 11.22 8.22 12.19
CA THR A 57 10.13 9.01 11.63
C THR A 57 10.09 8.88 10.12
N LEU A 58 8.91 8.59 9.57
CA LEU A 58 8.56 8.87 8.18
C LEU A 58 7.65 10.11 8.17
N PHE A 59 7.90 11.01 7.25
CA PHE A 59 6.99 12.08 6.85
C PHE A 59 7.09 12.29 5.34
N ASP A 60 5.97 12.45 4.67
CA ASP A 60 5.90 12.85 3.26
C ASP A 60 4.60 13.62 3.04
N ASP A 61 4.67 14.82 2.47
CA ASP A 61 3.51 15.63 2.06
C ASP A 61 3.23 15.60 0.55
N PHE A 62 3.88 14.68 -0.15
CA PHE A 62 3.70 14.41 -1.57
C PHE A 62 3.97 15.60 -2.48
N ASP A 63 4.93 16.47 -2.14
CA ASP A 63 5.39 17.55 -3.02
C ASP A 63 6.24 17.08 -4.23
N TYR A 64 5.68 16.18 -5.05
CA TYR A 64 6.32 15.64 -6.24
C TYR A 64 5.80 16.29 -7.52
N THR A 65 6.61 16.44 -8.55
CA THR A 65 6.18 17.06 -9.81
C THR A 65 5.36 16.11 -10.70
N GLY A 66 5.44 14.80 -10.47
CA GLY A 66 4.76 13.77 -11.26
C GLY A 66 5.16 12.35 -10.85
N ALA A 67 4.52 11.36 -11.47
CA ALA A 67 4.84 9.94 -11.27
C ALA A 67 6.29 9.57 -11.64
N ASP A 68 6.87 10.29 -12.60
CA ASP A 68 8.25 10.11 -13.06
C ASP A 68 9.26 11.02 -12.33
N ASP A 69 8.83 11.71 -11.27
CA ASP A 69 9.73 12.53 -10.46
C ASP A 69 10.79 11.61 -9.82
N PRO A 70 12.10 11.83 -10.07
CA PRO A 70 13.14 10.97 -9.52
C PRO A 70 13.16 10.97 -7.99
N SER A 71 12.69 12.05 -7.34
CA SER A 71 12.60 12.14 -5.89
C SER A 71 11.53 11.19 -5.33
N PHE A 72 10.44 10.93 -6.05
CA PHE A 72 9.38 10.01 -5.62
C PHE A 72 9.93 8.59 -5.42
N ALA A 73 10.65 8.08 -6.42
CA ALA A 73 11.32 6.78 -6.33
C ALA A 73 12.49 6.79 -5.33
N ALA A 74 13.27 7.88 -5.26
CA ALA A 74 14.38 8.00 -4.32
C ALA A 74 13.92 8.03 -2.85
N ASN A 75 12.73 8.58 -2.60
CA ASN A 75 12.03 8.59 -1.32
C ASN A 75 11.29 7.28 -1.04
N GLY A 76 11.54 6.25 -1.85
CA GLY A 76 11.11 4.89 -1.58
C GLY A 76 9.65 4.62 -1.94
N TRP A 77 9.01 5.43 -2.76
CA TRP A 77 7.66 5.16 -3.27
C TRP A 77 7.66 4.53 -4.65
N GLU A 78 6.63 3.73 -4.92
CA GLU A 78 6.31 3.24 -6.25
C GLU A 78 4.80 3.25 -6.50
N ILE A 79 4.41 3.30 -7.77
CA ILE A 79 3.03 3.07 -8.19
C ILE A 79 2.90 1.62 -8.64
N ARG A 80 1.89 0.92 -8.15
CA ARG A 80 1.70 -0.51 -8.41
C ARG A 80 1.60 -0.79 -9.90
N THR A 81 2.48 -1.69 -10.37
CA THR A 81 2.43 -2.29 -11.71
C THR A 81 2.09 -3.79 -11.64
N SER A 82 2.16 -4.38 -10.46
CA SER A 82 1.91 -5.80 -10.26
C SER A 82 0.41 -6.12 -10.32
N GLY A 83 0.09 -7.28 -10.89
CA GLY A 83 -1.27 -7.81 -10.87
C GLY A 83 -1.67 -8.37 -9.50
N GLY A 84 -2.72 -9.18 -9.47
CA GLY A 84 -3.23 -9.80 -8.25
C GLY A 84 -4.45 -9.08 -7.69
N GLY A 85 -4.89 -9.55 -6.52
CA GLY A 85 -5.99 -8.94 -5.79
C GLY A 85 -5.53 -7.79 -4.88
N PRO A 86 -6.49 -7.13 -4.20
CA PRO A 86 -7.93 -7.22 -4.45
C PRO A 86 -8.32 -6.50 -5.77
N GLY A 87 -9.62 -6.34 -6.01
CA GLY A 87 -10.17 -5.58 -7.14
C GLY A 87 -10.27 -6.33 -8.47
N ILE A 88 -10.58 -5.57 -9.53
CA ILE A 88 -10.76 -6.12 -10.87
C ILE A 88 -9.42 -6.60 -11.43
N LYS A 89 -9.35 -7.89 -11.77
CA LYS A 89 -8.10 -8.53 -12.19
C LYS A 89 -7.55 -7.90 -13.48
N GLY A 90 -6.29 -7.47 -13.43
CA GLY A 90 -5.55 -7.00 -14.61
C GLY A 90 -5.80 -5.54 -14.97
N THR A 91 -6.37 -4.75 -14.05
CA THR A 91 -6.71 -3.34 -14.30
C THR A 91 -5.93 -2.36 -13.43
N TRP A 92 -4.95 -2.83 -12.65
CA TRP A 92 -4.02 -1.95 -11.93
C TRP A 92 -3.16 -1.17 -12.93
N SER A 93 -3.11 0.15 -12.79
CA SER A 93 -2.45 1.07 -13.71
C SER A 93 -1.75 2.19 -12.94
N THR A 94 -0.63 2.67 -13.50
CA THR A 94 0.11 3.81 -12.96
C THR A 94 -0.51 5.16 -13.33
N GLU A 95 -1.30 5.20 -14.40
CA GLU A 95 -1.86 6.44 -14.98
C GLU A 95 -2.81 7.19 -14.03
N GLY A 96 -3.35 6.49 -13.02
CA GLY A 96 -4.25 7.06 -12.02
C GLY A 96 -3.56 7.95 -10.98
N ALA A 97 -2.25 7.76 -10.76
CA ALA A 97 -1.49 8.49 -9.75
C ALA A 97 -0.99 9.82 -10.29
N ALA A 98 -1.22 10.91 -9.55
CA ALA A 98 -0.72 12.24 -9.89
C ALA A 98 -0.52 13.11 -8.65
N PHE A 99 0.21 14.21 -8.79
CA PHE A 99 0.53 15.13 -7.70
C PHE A 99 0.04 16.56 -7.95
N PRO A 100 -1.28 16.79 -8.14
CA PRO A 100 -1.80 18.11 -8.46
C PRO A 100 -1.77 19.05 -7.25
N ALA A 101 -1.74 20.36 -7.52
CA ALA A 101 -2.07 21.35 -6.52
C ALA A 101 -3.55 21.19 -6.09
N ASP A 102 -3.82 21.31 -4.80
CA ASP A 102 -5.17 21.30 -4.23
C ASP A 102 -5.26 22.39 -3.14
N PRO A 103 -5.99 23.49 -3.37
CA PRO A 103 -6.10 24.58 -2.40
C PRO A 103 -6.89 24.21 -1.14
N THR A 104 -7.52 23.03 -1.11
CA THR A 104 -8.23 22.53 0.07
C THR A 104 -7.33 21.68 0.98
N ALA A 105 -6.15 21.28 0.49
CA ALA A 105 -5.14 20.57 1.28
C ALA A 105 -4.29 21.56 2.08
N GLU A 106 -3.83 21.16 3.28
CA GLU A 106 -3.06 22.05 4.15
C GLU A 106 -1.66 22.36 3.57
N GLY A 107 -1.09 21.47 2.74
CA GLY A 107 0.17 21.68 2.01
C GLY A 107 0.00 22.28 0.61
N GLY A 108 -1.24 22.45 0.14
CA GLY A 108 -1.53 22.98 -1.20
C GLY A 108 -1.27 22.00 -2.36
N LYS A 109 -0.84 20.77 -2.06
CA LYS A 109 -0.58 19.69 -3.01
C LYS A 109 -0.93 18.34 -2.38
N VAL A 110 -1.23 17.36 -3.22
CA VAL A 110 -1.72 16.05 -2.78
C VAL A 110 -1.18 14.94 -3.67
N LEU A 111 -1.04 13.74 -3.13
CA LEU A 111 -1.13 12.53 -3.94
C LEU A 111 -2.62 12.30 -4.30
N ARG A 112 -2.95 12.25 -5.59
CA ARG A 112 -4.27 11.86 -6.09
C ARG A 112 -4.23 10.45 -6.66
N LEU A 113 -5.13 9.60 -6.19
CA LEU A 113 -5.38 8.25 -6.68
C LEU A 113 -6.70 8.20 -7.47
N ARG A 114 -6.60 8.27 -8.80
CA ARG A 114 -7.74 8.21 -9.72
C ARG A 114 -8.01 6.81 -10.25
N SER A 115 -9.23 6.34 -10.06
CA SER A 115 -9.74 5.10 -10.66
C SER A 115 -10.91 5.39 -11.59
N SER A 116 -11.09 4.56 -12.62
CA SER A 116 -12.15 4.77 -13.61
C SER A 116 -12.79 3.46 -14.06
N THR A 117 -14.05 3.52 -14.46
CA THR A 117 -14.76 2.36 -15.02
C THR A 117 -15.92 2.78 -15.92
N ASP A 118 -16.18 2.02 -16.98
CA ASP A 118 -17.43 2.06 -17.75
C ASP A 118 -18.39 0.90 -17.39
N GLY A 119 -17.99 0.03 -16.44
CA GLY A 119 -18.68 -1.21 -16.09
C GLY A 119 -18.16 -2.45 -16.80
N THR A 120 -17.13 -2.33 -17.64
CA THR A 120 -16.41 -3.46 -18.25
C THR A 120 -14.99 -3.58 -17.70
N ALA A 121 -14.40 -4.77 -17.74
CA ALA A 121 -13.02 -4.96 -17.30
C ALA A 121 -12.02 -4.17 -18.17
N GLN A 122 -12.26 -4.09 -19.48
CA GLN A 122 -11.40 -3.35 -20.42
C GLN A 122 -11.45 -1.84 -20.21
N GLY A 123 -12.60 -1.31 -19.82
CA GLY A 123 -12.77 0.11 -19.50
C GLY A 123 -12.54 0.44 -18.04
N THR A 124 -11.95 -0.46 -17.25
CA THR A 124 -11.66 -0.23 -15.83
C THR A 124 -10.17 -0.03 -15.59
N THR A 125 -9.83 0.95 -14.76
CA THR A 125 -8.49 1.17 -14.20
C THR A 125 -8.58 1.40 -12.69
N GLN A 126 -7.63 0.83 -11.97
CA GLN A 126 -7.45 0.96 -10.51
C GLN A 126 -6.03 1.41 -10.21
N VAL A 127 -5.81 2.07 -9.08
CA VAL A 127 -4.50 2.64 -8.73
C VAL A 127 -4.14 2.38 -7.28
N GLU A 128 -2.85 2.11 -7.06
CA GLU A 128 -2.24 1.94 -5.74
C GLU A 128 -0.85 2.56 -5.75
N VAL A 129 -0.53 3.29 -4.69
CA VAL A 129 0.80 3.83 -4.39
C VAL A 129 1.28 3.21 -3.09
N GLN A 130 2.52 2.73 -3.08
CA GLN A 130 3.07 1.97 -1.97
C GLN A 130 4.54 2.33 -1.71
N THR A 131 4.98 2.13 -0.48
CA THR A 131 6.41 2.15 -0.18
C THR A 131 7.09 0.89 -0.74
N THR A 132 8.37 1.02 -1.04
CA THR A 132 9.26 -0.06 -1.51
C THR A 132 10.06 -0.70 -0.37
N SER A 133 10.08 -0.05 0.79
CA SER A 133 10.85 -0.47 1.96
C SER A 133 9.97 -1.03 3.07
N ARG A 134 10.26 -2.28 3.45
CA ARG A 134 9.55 -3.04 4.50
C ARG A 134 10.15 -2.78 5.86
N ASN A 135 10.11 -1.53 6.27
CA ASN A 135 10.82 -1.11 7.48
C ASN A 135 9.85 -0.72 8.61
N PHE A 136 8.54 -0.72 8.34
CA PHE A 136 7.54 -0.25 9.29
C PHE A 136 6.99 -1.40 10.11
N PHE A 137 6.89 -1.26 11.44
CA PHE A 137 6.39 -2.33 12.30
C PHE A 137 5.42 -1.78 13.36
N THR A 138 5.90 -1.63 14.59
CA THR A 138 5.15 -1.02 15.70
C THR A 138 5.30 0.49 15.73
N GLY A 139 4.32 1.16 16.33
CA GLY A 139 4.30 2.62 16.45
C GLY A 139 3.00 3.25 15.98
N THR A 140 3.09 4.52 15.60
CA THR A 140 1.95 5.33 15.15
C THR A 140 2.05 5.59 13.66
N PHE A 141 1.05 5.15 12.89
CA PHE A 141 0.85 5.47 11.49
C PHE A 141 -0.29 6.46 11.39
N ALA A 142 -0.13 7.52 10.61
CA ALA A 142 -1.15 8.51 10.38
C ALA A 142 -1.12 8.99 8.93
N ALA A 143 -2.28 9.27 8.37
CA ALA A 143 -2.41 9.91 7.07
C ALA A 143 -3.58 10.87 7.07
N ARG A 144 -3.45 11.97 6.32
CA ARG A 144 -4.56 12.88 6.04
C ARG A 144 -5.09 12.61 4.65
N VAL A 145 -6.31 12.10 4.59
CA VAL A 145 -6.94 11.55 3.39
C VAL A 145 -8.22 12.32 3.09
N HIS A 146 -8.46 12.63 1.82
CA HIS A 146 -9.76 13.09 1.34
C HIS A 146 -10.49 11.91 0.70
N PHE A 147 -11.63 11.52 1.28
CA PHE A 147 -12.52 10.55 0.67
C PHE A 147 -13.57 11.24 -0.21
N SER A 148 -14.01 10.57 -1.27
CA SER A 148 -15.16 10.98 -2.07
C SER A 148 -16.38 10.08 -1.78
N ASP A 149 -17.57 10.68 -1.65
CA ASP A 149 -18.82 9.92 -1.57
C ASP A 149 -19.41 9.60 -2.95
N GLU A 150 -19.11 10.43 -3.94
CA GLU A 150 -19.59 10.32 -5.31
C GLU A 150 -18.41 10.37 -6.29
N PRO A 151 -18.55 9.87 -7.53
CA PRO A 151 -17.50 9.99 -8.53
C PRO A 151 -17.31 11.45 -8.94
N THR A 152 -16.05 11.86 -9.14
CA THR A 152 -15.69 13.16 -9.75
C THR A 152 -16.36 13.38 -11.11
N SER A 153 -16.69 12.32 -11.84
CA SER A 153 -17.51 12.40 -13.05
C SER A 153 -18.28 11.11 -13.33
N GLY A 154 -19.43 11.23 -13.99
CA GLY A 154 -20.31 10.10 -14.32
C GLY A 154 -21.42 9.92 -13.29
N ARG A 155 -22.21 8.85 -13.43
CA ARG A 155 -23.26 8.50 -12.46
C ARG A 155 -22.63 7.82 -11.23
N ASP A 156 -23.23 8.00 -10.07
CA ASP A 156 -22.81 7.31 -8.85
C ASP A 156 -23.33 5.86 -8.77
N GLY A 157 -22.79 5.09 -7.82
CA GLY A 157 -23.26 3.79 -7.38
C GLY A 157 -22.17 2.72 -7.27
N ASP A 158 -21.00 2.92 -7.90
CA ASP A 158 -19.94 1.91 -7.94
C ASP A 158 -19.49 1.48 -6.53
N HIS A 159 -19.25 0.18 -6.33
CA HIS A 159 -18.66 -0.35 -5.10
C HIS A 159 -17.15 -0.10 -5.08
N VAL A 160 -16.78 1.17 -4.94
CA VAL A 160 -15.40 1.63 -4.79
C VAL A 160 -14.91 1.45 -3.35
N VAL A 161 -13.62 1.22 -3.18
CA VAL A 161 -12.93 1.16 -1.90
C VAL A 161 -11.75 2.13 -1.94
N GLN A 162 -11.68 3.02 -0.95
CA GLN A 162 -10.63 4.02 -0.77
C GLN A 162 -9.86 3.69 0.51
N THR A 163 -8.56 3.46 0.41
CA THR A 163 -7.81 2.75 1.46
C THR A 163 -6.54 3.46 1.94
N PHE A 164 -6.21 3.22 3.20
CA PHE A 164 -4.90 3.47 3.79
C PHE A 164 -4.55 2.28 4.68
N PHE A 165 -3.43 1.61 4.40
CA PHE A 165 -3.11 0.36 5.09
C PHE A 165 -1.61 0.05 5.10
N PRO A 166 -1.05 -0.27 6.27
CA PRO A 166 0.21 -1.01 6.37
C PRO A 166 0.00 -2.51 6.15
N ILE A 167 0.85 -3.15 5.33
CA ILE A 167 0.75 -4.58 4.97
C ILE A 167 2.10 -5.27 4.84
N SER A 168 2.19 -6.52 5.29
CA SER A 168 3.38 -7.36 5.13
C SER A 168 3.49 -7.96 3.71
N SER A 169 4.72 -8.24 3.30
CA SER A 169 5.12 -8.62 1.94
C SER A 169 4.33 -9.69 1.17
N SER A 170 3.70 -10.62 1.88
CA SER A 170 3.04 -11.76 1.24
C SER A 170 1.88 -12.25 2.07
N GLY A 171 0.72 -12.39 1.44
CA GLY A 171 -0.46 -13.05 2.01
C GLY A 171 -0.22 -14.49 2.44
N SER A 172 0.86 -15.14 1.97
CA SER A 172 1.27 -16.48 2.38
C SER A 172 2.25 -16.50 3.55
N SER A 173 2.68 -15.34 4.06
CA SER A 173 3.59 -15.26 5.21
C SER A 173 2.92 -15.86 6.45
N GLU A 174 3.65 -16.68 7.22
CA GLU A 174 3.18 -17.15 8.52
C GLU A 174 2.93 -15.99 9.49
N ASN A 175 3.66 -14.89 9.29
CA ASN A 175 3.58 -13.66 10.07
C ASN A 175 2.79 -12.55 9.37
N TYR A 176 1.88 -12.92 8.45
CA TYR A 176 1.02 -11.95 7.78
C TYR A 176 0.43 -10.94 8.77
N SER A 177 0.61 -9.67 8.43
CA SER A 177 0.17 -8.51 9.19
C SER A 177 -0.39 -7.51 8.19
N GLU A 178 -1.61 -7.04 8.44
CA GLU A 178 -2.27 -6.02 7.62
C GLU A 178 -3.25 -5.26 8.51
N LEU A 179 -3.20 -3.93 8.45
CA LEU A 179 -3.99 -3.03 9.28
C LEU A 179 -4.69 -1.99 8.38
N ASP A 180 -5.99 -2.15 8.17
CA ASP A 180 -6.69 -1.39 7.14
C ASP A 180 -7.61 -0.31 7.69
N PHE A 181 -7.65 0.81 6.97
CA PHE A 181 -8.85 1.61 6.77
C PHE A 181 -9.38 1.37 5.36
N GLU A 182 -10.63 0.92 5.23
CA GLU A 182 -11.32 0.73 3.95
C GLU A 182 -12.62 1.55 3.96
N TYR A 183 -12.67 2.65 3.20
CA TYR A 183 -13.89 3.45 3.05
C TYR A 183 -14.66 3.05 1.79
N LEU A 184 -15.94 2.73 1.97
CA LEU A 184 -16.85 2.28 0.92
C LEU A 184 -18.09 3.18 0.88
N PRO A 185 -18.11 4.25 0.08
CA PRO A 185 -19.19 5.25 0.10
C PRO A 185 -20.54 4.67 -0.35
N ASN A 186 -20.52 3.71 -1.28
CA ASN A 186 -21.71 3.00 -1.77
C ASN A 186 -21.92 1.62 -1.13
N GLY A 187 -21.04 1.23 -0.19
CA GLY A 187 -20.99 -0.13 0.33
C GLY A 187 -20.31 -1.10 -0.66
N GLY A 188 -20.75 -2.36 -0.63
CA GLY A 188 -20.06 -3.48 -1.28
C GLY A 188 -19.99 -4.70 -0.37
N TRP A 189 -19.56 -5.84 -0.90
CA TRP A 189 -19.52 -7.15 -0.19
C TRP A 189 -20.86 -7.52 0.49
N GLY A 190 -21.98 -7.20 -0.16
CA GLY A 190 -23.32 -7.52 0.34
C GLY A 190 -23.88 -6.55 1.39
N SER A 191 -23.17 -5.47 1.70
CA SER A 191 -23.64 -4.40 2.59
C SER A 191 -23.89 -3.10 1.82
N VAL A 192 -24.87 -2.31 2.28
CA VAL A 192 -25.31 -1.05 1.66
C VAL A 192 -24.78 0.17 2.41
N GLY A 193 -24.58 1.26 1.68
CA GLY A 193 -24.35 2.60 2.21
C GLY A 193 -22.92 2.86 2.67
N PRO A 194 -22.65 4.13 3.02
CA PRO A 194 -21.30 4.58 3.34
C PRO A 194 -20.85 3.95 4.64
N ARG A 195 -19.65 3.38 4.61
CA ARG A 195 -19.02 2.81 5.80
C ARG A 195 -17.51 2.86 5.72
N LEU A 196 -16.89 2.96 6.87
CA LEU A 196 -15.48 2.76 7.08
C LEU A 196 -15.29 1.44 7.82
N ASP A 197 -14.71 0.45 7.14
CA ASP A 197 -14.28 -0.79 7.75
C ASP A 197 -12.83 -0.58 8.28
N THR A 198 -12.62 -0.91 9.55
CA THR A 198 -11.28 -0.95 10.16
C THR A 198 -10.92 -2.37 10.48
N VAL A 199 -9.80 -2.86 9.97
CA VAL A 199 -9.53 -4.31 9.94
C VAL A 199 -8.11 -4.59 10.42
N SER A 200 -7.96 -5.59 11.29
CA SER A 200 -6.65 -6.16 11.63
C SER A 200 -6.61 -7.62 11.21
N TRP A 201 -5.72 -7.96 10.28
CA TRP A 201 -5.58 -9.32 9.76
C TRP A 201 -4.47 -10.10 10.44
N TYR A 202 -4.76 -11.37 10.70
CA TYR A 202 -3.80 -12.39 11.11
C TYR A 202 -3.37 -13.27 9.94
N LYS A 203 -4.27 -13.60 9.01
CA LYS A 203 -3.99 -14.38 7.80
C LYS A 203 -4.88 -13.94 6.65
N ALA A 204 -4.31 -13.89 5.45
CA ALA A 204 -5.06 -13.65 4.23
C ALA A 204 -5.88 -14.88 3.80
N ASP A 205 -5.29 -16.08 3.87
CA ASP A 205 -5.95 -17.33 3.45
C ASP A 205 -5.60 -18.54 4.37
N PRO A 206 -6.61 -19.24 4.93
CA PRO A 206 -8.00 -18.78 5.02
C PRO A 206 -8.08 -17.46 5.79
N PRO A 207 -9.06 -16.59 5.48
CA PRO A 207 -9.13 -15.26 6.09
C PRO A 207 -9.36 -15.38 7.60
N ASP A 208 -8.47 -14.76 8.38
CA ASP A 208 -8.53 -14.68 9.83
C ASP A 208 -8.24 -13.24 10.24
N ARG A 209 -9.28 -12.51 10.62
CA ARG A 209 -9.25 -11.07 10.89
C ARG A 209 -10.29 -10.66 11.91
N VAL A 210 -10.07 -9.52 12.55
CA VAL A 210 -11.09 -8.80 13.35
C VAL A 210 -11.30 -7.42 12.76
N HIS A 211 -12.52 -6.92 12.86
CA HIS A 211 -12.87 -5.61 12.33
C HIS A 211 -13.98 -4.97 13.14
N ASP A 212 -14.12 -3.66 12.96
CA ASP A 212 -15.33 -2.91 13.28
C ASP A 212 -15.70 -1.99 12.13
N THR A 213 -16.99 -1.69 12.03
CA THR A 213 -17.57 -0.91 10.91
C THR A 213 -18.23 0.34 11.45
N LEU A 214 -17.72 1.50 11.05
CA LEU A 214 -18.37 2.79 11.27
C LEU A 214 -19.29 3.11 10.08
N LYS A 215 -20.60 3.15 10.31
CA LYS A 215 -21.59 3.53 9.29
C LYS A 215 -21.79 5.04 9.27
N GLN A 216 -21.07 5.72 8.39
CA GLN A 216 -21.09 7.17 8.30
C GLN A 216 -20.61 7.62 6.91
N HIS A 217 -21.18 8.71 6.42
CA HIS A 217 -20.59 9.50 5.33
C HIS A 217 -19.28 10.15 5.82
N LEU A 218 -18.23 10.02 5.02
CA LEU A 218 -16.89 10.55 5.29
C LEU A 218 -16.34 11.34 4.11
N GLU A 219 -17.19 11.91 3.26
CA GLU A 219 -16.74 12.85 2.22
C GLU A 219 -15.94 14.00 2.87
N GLY A 220 -14.75 14.25 2.33
CA GLY A 220 -13.88 15.33 2.79
C GLY A 220 -12.58 14.84 3.44
N TRP A 221 -11.85 15.79 4.02
CA TRP A 221 -10.55 15.58 4.66
C TRP A 221 -10.69 15.00 6.07
N HIS A 222 -10.02 13.87 6.29
CA HIS A 222 -9.97 13.15 7.56
C HIS A 222 -8.54 12.78 7.93
N THR A 223 -8.24 12.76 9.23
CA THR A 223 -7.00 12.18 9.74
C THR A 223 -7.28 10.76 10.22
N LEU A 224 -6.68 9.80 9.54
CA LEU A 224 -6.73 8.37 9.85
C LEU A 224 -5.49 8.03 10.66
N MET A 225 -5.64 7.35 11.80
CA MET A 225 -4.51 6.97 12.65
C MET A 225 -4.61 5.53 13.13
N ILE A 226 -3.52 4.78 12.99
CA ILE A 226 -3.33 3.42 13.49
C ILE A 226 -2.18 3.47 14.50
N THR A 227 -2.44 3.12 15.76
CA THR A 227 -1.40 3.01 16.80
C THR A 227 -1.25 1.54 17.20
N ALA A 228 -0.16 0.91 16.78
CA ALA A 228 0.17 -0.48 17.07
C ALA A 228 1.29 -0.54 18.14
N MET A 229 0.89 -0.57 19.41
CA MET A 229 1.80 -0.53 20.57
C MET A 229 1.21 -1.36 21.72
N ASP A 230 2.09 -1.80 22.64
CA ASP A 230 1.71 -2.47 23.89
C ASP A 230 0.75 -3.67 23.73
N GLY A 231 0.93 -4.43 22.64
CA GLY A 231 0.11 -5.62 22.34
C GLY A 231 -1.30 -5.31 21.85
N LYS A 232 -1.54 -4.11 21.30
CA LYS A 232 -2.84 -3.64 20.81
C LYS A 232 -2.66 -2.85 19.51
N VAL A 233 -3.71 -2.79 18.71
CA VAL A 233 -3.83 -1.84 17.60
C VAL A 233 -5.05 -0.99 17.82
N THR A 234 -4.87 0.33 17.91
CA THR A 234 -5.98 1.29 18.05
C THR A 234 -6.14 2.09 16.77
N TYR A 235 -7.36 2.12 16.24
CA TYR A 235 -7.73 2.90 15.07
C TYR A 235 -8.49 4.13 15.53
N SER A 236 -8.12 5.30 15.02
CA SER A 236 -8.80 6.56 15.29
C SER A 236 -9.07 7.33 13.99
N LEU A 237 -10.22 7.99 13.96
CA LEU A 237 -10.67 8.89 12.91
C LEU A 237 -10.89 10.27 13.56
N ASP A 238 -10.17 11.29 13.09
CA ASP A 238 -10.25 12.66 13.60
C ASP A 238 -10.19 12.76 15.13
N GLY A 239 -9.25 12.03 15.72
CA GLY A 239 -8.93 12.02 17.14
C GLY A 239 -9.87 11.14 17.97
N LYS A 240 -10.88 10.55 17.33
CA LYS A 240 -11.84 9.66 17.99
C LYS A 240 -11.50 8.22 17.66
N LYS A 241 -11.27 7.42 18.69
CA LYS A 241 -11.09 5.98 18.55
C LYS A 241 -12.35 5.34 17.95
N VAL A 242 -12.16 4.57 16.88
CA VAL A 242 -13.22 3.82 16.20
C VAL A 242 -13.11 2.32 16.44
N PHE A 243 -11.90 1.79 16.61
CA PHE A 243 -11.69 0.35 16.82
C PHE A 243 -10.44 0.06 17.65
N THR A 244 -10.42 -1.10 18.31
CA THR A 244 -9.21 -1.65 18.94
C THR A 244 -9.17 -3.16 18.79
N SER A 245 -8.07 -3.66 18.23
CA SER A 245 -7.74 -5.08 18.20
C SER A 245 -6.57 -5.38 19.14
N SER A 246 -6.34 -6.65 19.45
CA SER A 246 -5.27 -7.08 20.36
C SER A 246 -4.95 -8.57 20.17
N GLY A 247 -3.96 -9.09 20.90
CA GLY A 247 -3.60 -10.50 20.87
C GLY A 247 -2.92 -10.88 19.56
N LYS A 248 -3.40 -11.93 18.88
CA LYS A 248 -2.76 -12.41 17.64
C LYS A 248 -2.87 -11.44 16.45
N TYR A 249 -3.72 -10.41 16.54
CA TYR A 249 -3.99 -9.45 15.45
C TYR A 249 -3.10 -8.19 15.48
N VAL A 250 -2.08 -8.16 16.35
CA VAL A 250 -1.04 -7.11 16.29
C VAL A 250 -0.07 -7.39 15.15
N PRO A 251 0.72 -6.40 14.68
CA PRO A 251 1.80 -6.65 13.74
C PRO A 251 2.76 -7.75 14.23
N ARG A 252 3.13 -8.65 13.32
CA ARG A 252 4.05 -9.78 13.55
C ARG A 252 5.21 -9.82 12.54
N ASP A 253 5.14 -8.98 11.52
CA ASP A 253 6.18 -8.80 10.51
C ASP A 253 6.27 -7.33 10.12
N GLN A 254 7.40 -6.93 9.54
CA GLN A 254 7.54 -5.60 8.96
C GLN A 254 6.59 -5.46 7.76
N MET A 255 6.10 -4.24 7.59
CA MET A 255 5.06 -3.85 6.66
C MET A 255 5.58 -2.75 5.73
N ASP A 256 4.97 -2.66 4.55
CA ASP A 256 4.97 -1.53 3.64
C ASP A 256 3.72 -0.66 3.93
N ILE A 257 3.71 0.61 3.51
CA ILE A 257 2.53 1.50 3.60
C ILE A 257 1.92 1.66 2.21
N HIS A 258 0.61 1.47 2.10
CA HIS A 258 -0.14 1.53 0.86
C HIS A 258 -1.33 2.51 0.94
N PHE A 259 -1.62 3.12 -0.20
CA PHE A 259 -2.86 3.85 -0.48
C PHE A 259 -3.43 3.31 -1.79
N SER A 260 -4.71 2.97 -1.83
CA SER A 260 -5.35 2.54 -3.06
C SER A 260 -6.79 3.01 -3.23
N ASN A 261 -7.21 3.11 -4.48
CA ASN A 261 -8.57 3.41 -4.89
C ASN A 261 -8.98 2.36 -5.92
N TRP A 262 -9.97 1.52 -5.62
CA TRP A 262 -10.22 0.32 -6.43
C TRP A 262 -11.69 -0.12 -6.37
N PHE A 263 -12.11 -1.03 -7.26
CA PHE A 263 -13.49 -1.47 -7.39
C PHE A 263 -13.66 -2.94 -6.98
N ILE A 264 -14.64 -3.23 -6.13
CA ILE A 264 -14.96 -4.59 -5.67
C ILE A 264 -15.45 -5.46 -6.83
N ASP A 265 -16.38 -4.91 -7.61
CA ASP A 265 -17.09 -5.57 -8.70
C ASP A 265 -17.55 -4.51 -9.72
N LEU A 266 -18.21 -4.96 -10.79
CA LEU A 266 -18.71 -4.10 -11.89
C LEU A 266 -20.21 -4.34 -12.18
N PRO A 267 -21.12 -4.14 -11.21
CA PRO A 267 -22.53 -4.49 -11.38
C PRO A 267 -23.28 -3.46 -12.24
N PHE A 268 -22.70 -2.29 -12.48
CA PHE A 268 -23.33 -1.18 -13.20
C PHE A 268 -22.71 -0.98 -14.59
N THR A 269 -23.52 -1.11 -15.65
CA THR A 269 -23.10 -0.86 -17.04
C THR A 269 -23.57 0.50 -17.54
N GLY A 270 -22.73 1.27 -18.25
CA GLY A 270 -23.12 2.60 -18.73
C GLY A 270 -21.94 3.48 -19.13
N GLY A 271 -22.13 4.80 -19.08
CA GLY A 271 -21.08 5.76 -19.40
C GLY A 271 -19.90 5.73 -18.41
N PRO A 272 -18.76 6.33 -18.79
CA PRO A 272 -17.56 6.34 -17.96
C PRO A 272 -17.80 7.05 -16.63
N ARG A 273 -17.15 6.53 -15.58
CA ARG A 273 -17.18 7.05 -14.21
C ARG A 273 -15.76 7.16 -13.69
N THR A 274 -15.49 8.17 -12.89
CA THR A 274 -14.14 8.45 -12.36
C THR A 274 -14.22 8.83 -10.90
N TRP A 275 -13.40 8.17 -10.09
CA TRP A 275 -13.34 8.32 -8.65
C TRP A 275 -11.96 8.81 -8.24
N ASP A 276 -11.89 9.75 -7.30
CA ASP A 276 -10.63 10.28 -6.77
C ASP A 276 -10.59 10.12 -5.25
N MET A 277 -9.55 9.46 -4.75
CA MET A 277 -9.09 9.60 -3.37
C MET A 277 -7.85 10.50 -3.37
N LYS A 278 -7.66 11.31 -2.33
CA LYS A 278 -6.47 12.17 -2.20
C LYS A 278 -5.79 11.97 -0.86
N VAL A 279 -4.48 12.21 -0.81
CA VAL A 279 -3.67 12.16 0.40
C VAL A 279 -2.85 13.45 0.48
N ASP A 280 -2.99 14.19 1.57
CA ASP A 280 -2.25 15.43 1.85
C ASP A 280 -0.88 15.13 2.46
N TRP A 281 -0.82 14.18 3.41
CA TRP A 281 0.44 13.73 3.99
C TRP A 281 0.31 12.35 4.61
N VAL A 282 1.45 11.70 4.80
CA VAL A 282 1.63 10.50 5.62
C VAL A 282 2.70 10.73 6.68
N TYR A 283 2.50 10.13 7.84
CA TYR A 283 3.40 10.17 8.98
C TYR A 283 3.50 8.79 9.61
N HIS A 284 4.72 8.37 9.95
CA HIS A 284 4.92 7.24 10.84
C HIS A 284 5.95 7.56 11.91
N LYS A 285 5.70 7.11 13.13
CA LYS A 285 6.65 7.13 14.24
C LYS A 285 6.84 5.71 14.77
N ALA A 286 8.03 5.17 14.58
CA ALA A 286 8.40 3.84 15.03
C ALA A 286 8.44 3.77 16.56
N ASP A 287 7.89 2.68 17.10
CA ASP A 287 7.96 2.30 18.52
C ASP A 287 7.45 3.35 19.52
N GLU A 288 6.56 4.23 19.07
CA GLU A 288 6.00 5.30 19.90
C GLU A 288 4.49 5.46 19.69
N THR A 289 3.77 5.67 20.79
CA THR A 289 2.39 6.16 20.76
C THR A 289 2.41 7.69 20.71
N VAL A 290 1.99 8.26 19.59
CA VAL A 290 1.91 9.71 19.39
C VAL A 290 0.44 10.13 19.36
N SER A 291 0.09 11.21 20.06
CA SER A 291 -1.27 11.75 20.01
C SER A 291 -1.54 12.42 18.65
N GLN A 292 -2.79 12.46 18.18
CA GLN A 292 -3.10 13.16 16.92
C GLN A 292 -2.67 14.64 16.95
N ALA A 293 -2.78 15.31 18.10
CA ALA A 293 -2.35 16.69 18.23
C ALA A 293 -0.83 16.83 18.06
N ASP A 294 -0.05 15.88 18.57
CA ASP A 294 1.40 15.87 18.41
C ASP A 294 1.83 15.46 17.00
N VAL A 295 1.08 14.56 16.33
CA VAL A 295 1.26 14.27 14.89
C VAL A 295 1.05 15.55 14.08
N GLN A 296 -0.06 16.26 14.28
CA GLN A 296 -0.32 17.52 13.56
C GLN A 296 0.78 18.55 13.83
N LYS A 297 1.20 18.69 15.08
CA LYS A 297 2.30 19.60 15.44
C LYS A 297 3.61 19.23 14.74
N ALA A 298 3.91 17.94 14.57
CA ALA A 298 5.08 17.48 13.85
C ALA A 298 4.98 17.82 12.35
N VAL A 299 3.84 17.53 11.72
CA VAL A 299 3.55 17.87 10.31
C VAL A 299 3.66 19.37 10.06
N ASP A 300 3.00 20.19 10.88
CA ASP A 300 3.08 21.66 10.81
C ASP A 300 4.53 22.14 10.97
N GLY A 301 5.29 21.48 11.86
CA GLY A 301 6.71 21.72 12.06
C GLY A 301 7.52 21.50 10.78
N PHE A 302 7.38 20.33 10.15
CA PHE A 302 8.08 19.99 8.90
C PHE A 302 7.74 20.96 7.77
N ARG A 303 6.46 21.28 7.60
CA ARG A 303 6.01 22.25 6.59
C ARG A 303 6.56 23.64 6.83
N SER A 304 6.53 24.11 8.07
CA SER A 304 7.06 25.43 8.43
C SER A 304 8.58 25.56 8.20
N SER A 305 9.31 24.44 8.20
CA SER A 305 10.74 24.38 7.87
C SER A 305 11.03 24.07 6.41
N GLY A 306 10.01 23.94 5.54
CA GLY A 306 10.18 23.54 4.13
C GLY A 306 10.77 22.14 3.98
N THR A 307 10.35 21.23 4.85
CA THR A 307 10.75 19.81 4.82
C THR A 307 9.57 19.01 4.31
N ASP A 308 9.66 18.54 3.08
CA ASP A 308 8.58 17.82 2.38
C ASP A 308 8.68 16.30 2.59
N TYR A 309 9.87 15.81 2.95
CA TYR A 309 10.15 14.39 3.18
C TYR A 309 11.15 14.16 4.32
N VAL A 310 10.88 13.15 5.15
CA VAL A 310 11.76 12.60 6.17
C VAL A 310 11.62 11.09 6.17
N ASP A 311 12.72 10.34 6.17
CA ASP A 311 12.73 8.92 6.52
C ASP A 311 13.97 8.58 7.35
N THR A 312 13.78 8.51 8.65
CA THR A 312 14.78 8.07 9.64
C THR A 312 14.38 6.75 10.29
N VAL A 313 13.45 6.00 9.69
CA VAL A 313 13.04 4.69 10.17
C VAL A 313 14.20 3.70 9.99
N PRO A 314 14.58 2.93 11.03
CA PRO A 314 15.66 1.96 10.90
C PRO A 314 15.41 1.00 9.74
N LYS A 315 16.40 0.90 8.84
CA LYS A 315 16.39 -0.11 7.78
C LYS A 315 16.87 -1.45 8.35
N PRO A 316 16.32 -2.59 7.92
CA PRO A 316 16.76 -3.93 8.30
C PRO A 316 18.24 -4.18 8.04
#